data_AF-A0A437M5B4-F1
#
_entry.id   AF-A0A437M5B4-F1
#
_cell.length_a   1.000
_cell.length_b   1.000
_cell.length_c   1.000
_cell.angle_alpha   90.00
_cell.angle_beta   90.00
_cell.angle_gamma   90.00
#
_symmetry.space_group_name_H-M   'P 1'
#
loop_
_entity.id
_entity.type
_entity.pdbx_description
1 polymer ?
#
loop_
_entity_poly.entity_id
_entity_poly.type
_entity_poly.pdbx_seq_one_letter_code
_entity_poly.pdbx_strand_id
1 'polypeptide(L)'
;MFAPFRSAPLSTRLVVGGALAIGLVERIGWALARANGSATGEAYNVAAAIGNGRGFADAFQIGQGATAHLMPLPPMVAGGVYATLGVGSKVAEAVLLGWALLLTFATYALFACVARRIGVGRKACVAGFAFLCVAPIFTTTEAFDFRAWEGGMTMSAAGLFLLLALRFDASQKTEKRAMGRGAVALLAALPALILFLQPMIGLAACVASILLLWRRRDAVRPIDVAPFLIAFALLFGGWTARNVAVMGAPIVLRDNLGLELAVANHAGAVNPADPKAAFEARLGTVHPYVSTAAFDALRRAGGEIAYAKALGAQTRAWMAAHPGDTARLWAGHLRQIVLPAPWQFRTAHGRALPIVRAVLLDIVTVAGLIGLGLLLRDRDRRRRALYLAPFVLLPILLYVPFQPILRYIWLVYAPLGYCAAFALERLVRRQ
;
A
#
# COMPACT_ATOMS: atom_id res chain seq x y z
N MET A 1 -16.69 -5.65 17.70
CA MET A 1 -15.87 -4.62 18.38
C MET A 1 -14.43 -5.12 18.49
N PHE A 2 -13.45 -4.34 18.01
CA PHE A 2 -12.05 -4.78 17.92
C PHE A 2 -11.44 -5.11 19.29
N ALA A 3 -10.56 -6.13 19.33
CA ALA A 3 -9.88 -6.60 20.54
C ALA A 3 -9.26 -5.52 21.45
N PRO A 4 -8.64 -4.42 20.96
CA PRO A 4 -8.04 -3.40 21.83
C PRO A 4 -9.06 -2.55 22.59
N PHE A 5 -10.35 -2.57 22.18
CA PHE A 5 -11.41 -1.74 22.76
C PHE A 5 -12.48 -2.55 23.49
N ARG A 6 -12.43 -3.88 23.43
CA ARG A 6 -13.45 -4.75 24.04
C ARG A 6 -13.58 -4.56 25.56
N SER A 7 -12.47 -4.31 26.25
CA SER A 7 -12.42 -4.02 27.69
C SER A 7 -12.39 -2.52 28.03
N ALA A 8 -12.64 -1.64 27.05
CA ALA A 8 -12.63 -0.21 27.29
C ALA A 8 -13.95 0.27 27.94
N PRO A 9 -13.93 1.39 28.68
CA PRO A 9 -15.14 2.03 29.19
C PRO A 9 -16.17 2.25 28.08
N LEU A 10 -17.46 2.29 28.44
CA LEU A 10 -18.55 2.49 27.46
C LEU A 10 -18.33 3.74 26.61
N SER A 11 -17.91 4.86 27.21
CA SER A 11 -17.59 6.10 26.49
C SER A 11 -16.54 5.91 25.38
N THR A 12 -15.49 5.13 25.63
CA THR A 12 -14.48 4.82 24.61
C THR A 12 -15.07 3.97 23.49
N ARG A 13 -15.91 3.00 23.84
CA ARG A 13 -16.60 2.14 22.88
C ARG A 13 -17.55 2.94 21.98
N LEU A 14 -18.25 3.93 22.55
CA LEU A 14 -19.11 4.85 21.81
C LEU A 14 -18.31 5.74 20.85
N VAL A 15 -17.17 6.30 21.29
CA VAL A 15 -16.29 7.10 20.40
C VAL A 15 -15.77 6.27 19.23
N VAL A 16 -15.28 5.06 19.48
CA VAL A 16 -14.79 4.15 18.43
C VAL A 16 -15.91 3.75 17.48
N GLY A 17 -17.09 3.41 18.00
CA GLY A 17 -18.27 3.05 17.20
C GLY A 17 -18.76 4.21 16.35
N GLY A 18 -18.86 5.40 16.93
CA GLY A 18 -19.26 6.62 16.23
C GLY A 18 -18.28 7.01 15.13
N ALA A 19 -16.98 6.98 15.41
CA ALA A 19 -15.96 7.28 14.40
C ALA A 19 -15.99 6.28 13.22
N LEU A 20 -16.17 4.98 13.50
CA LEU A 20 -16.33 3.97 12.47
C LEU A 20 -17.59 4.21 11.63
N ALA A 21 -18.72 4.52 12.27
CA ALA A 21 -19.98 4.81 11.57
C ALA A 21 -19.85 6.05 10.68
N ILE A 22 -19.29 7.14 11.19
CA ILE A 22 -19.02 8.37 10.42
C ILE A 22 -18.12 8.05 9.23
N GLY A 23 -17.00 7.35 9.47
CA GLY A 23 -16.06 6.99 8.40
C GLY A 23 -16.68 6.11 7.32
N LEU A 24 -17.56 5.16 7.69
CA LEU A 24 -18.30 4.34 6.75
C LEU A 24 -19.27 5.17 5.90
N VAL A 25 -20.10 5.99 6.56
CA VAL A 25 -21.07 6.87 5.90
C VAL A 25 -20.36 7.83 4.94
N GLU A 26 -19.24 8.40 5.36
CA GLU A 26 -18.45 9.32 4.56
C GLU A 26 -17.95 8.66 3.27
N ARG A 27 -17.34 7.47 3.36
CA ARG A 27 -16.78 6.76 2.19
C ARG A 27 -17.86 6.23 1.27
N ILE A 28 -18.99 5.78 1.81
CA ILE A 28 -20.17 5.41 1.02
C ILE A 28 -20.73 6.66 0.31
N GLY A 29 -20.85 7.78 1.01
CA GLY A 29 -21.31 9.05 0.43
C GLY A 29 -20.42 9.50 -0.72
N TRP A 30 -19.09 9.46 -0.54
CA TRP A 30 -18.13 9.72 -1.62
C TRP A 30 -18.26 8.72 -2.76
N ALA A 31 -18.57 7.45 -2.47
CA ALA A 31 -18.76 6.45 -3.49
C ALA A 31 -20.01 6.72 -4.35
N LEU A 32 -21.11 7.11 -3.70
CA LEU A 32 -22.39 7.46 -4.34
C LEU A 32 -22.32 8.78 -5.11
N ALA A 33 -21.49 9.72 -4.68
CA ALA A 33 -21.36 11.04 -5.31
C ALA A 33 -20.53 11.04 -6.62
N ARG A 34 -19.80 9.96 -6.93
CA ARG A 34 -19.05 9.88 -8.20
C ARG A 34 -19.96 9.44 -9.35
N ALA A 35 -19.77 10.10 -10.50
CA ALA A 35 -20.46 9.74 -11.74
C ALA A 35 -20.16 8.30 -12.20
N ASN A 36 -18.91 7.85 -12.03
CA ASN A 36 -18.51 6.47 -12.32
C ASN A 36 -18.51 5.65 -11.03
N GLY A 37 -19.43 4.69 -10.97
CA GLY A 37 -19.59 3.79 -9.83
C GLY A 37 -18.48 2.74 -9.72
N SER A 38 -17.74 2.45 -10.79
CA SER A 38 -16.68 1.43 -10.84
C SER A 38 -15.30 1.98 -10.54
N ALA A 39 -14.40 1.10 -10.09
CA ALA A 39 -12.97 1.37 -10.10
C ALA A 39 -12.48 1.63 -11.54
N THR A 40 -11.38 2.38 -11.67
CA THR A 40 -10.74 2.68 -12.96
C THR A 40 -9.26 2.31 -12.92
N GLY A 41 -8.60 2.35 -14.07
CA GLY A 41 -7.18 2.01 -14.19
C GLY A 41 -6.94 0.54 -14.50
N GLU A 42 -5.66 0.19 -14.48
CA GLU A 42 -5.14 -1.08 -14.94
C GLU A 42 -5.68 -2.24 -14.11
N ALA A 43 -5.79 -2.07 -12.80
CA ALA A 43 -6.30 -3.12 -11.91
C ALA A 43 -7.76 -3.46 -12.16
N TYR A 44 -8.58 -2.46 -12.51
CA TYR A 44 -9.96 -2.70 -12.93
C TYR A 44 -9.99 -3.46 -14.26
N ASN A 45 -9.20 -3.05 -15.24
CA ASN A 45 -9.17 -3.71 -16.54
C ASN A 45 -8.77 -5.19 -16.43
N VAL A 46 -7.75 -5.50 -15.62
CA VAL A 46 -7.34 -6.89 -15.34
C VAL A 46 -8.45 -7.65 -14.63
N ALA A 47 -9.09 -7.06 -13.61
CA ALA A 47 -10.21 -7.70 -12.93
C ALA A 47 -11.38 -7.97 -13.89
N ALA A 48 -11.69 -7.03 -14.78
CA ALA A 48 -12.71 -7.19 -15.80
C ALA A 48 -12.35 -8.28 -16.83
N ALA A 49 -11.08 -8.39 -17.23
CA ALA A 49 -10.61 -9.45 -18.11
C ALA A 49 -10.78 -10.84 -17.45
N ILE A 50 -10.43 -10.97 -16.17
CA ILE A 50 -10.66 -12.19 -15.38
C ILE A 50 -12.15 -12.50 -15.30
N GLY A 51 -12.98 -11.51 -14.97
CA GLY A 51 -14.44 -11.66 -14.87
C GLY A 51 -15.09 -12.12 -16.18
N ASN A 52 -14.52 -11.74 -17.32
CA ASN A 52 -14.96 -12.15 -18.65
C ASN A 52 -14.28 -13.43 -19.17
N GLY A 53 -13.55 -14.17 -18.34
CA GLY A 53 -12.90 -15.42 -18.73
C GLY A 53 -11.66 -15.27 -19.60
N ARG A 54 -11.11 -14.06 -19.78
CA ARG A 54 -9.86 -13.81 -20.55
C ARG A 54 -8.59 -14.07 -19.74
N GLY A 55 -8.73 -14.41 -18.47
CA GLY A 55 -7.60 -14.60 -17.55
C GLY A 55 -6.93 -13.29 -17.15
N PHE A 56 -5.70 -13.37 -16.63
CA PHE A 56 -4.93 -12.21 -16.16
C PHE A 56 -4.34 -11.41 -17.34
N ALA A 57 -5.15 -10.54 -17.94
CA ALA A 57 -4.89 -9.93 -19.24
C ALA A 57 -5.37 -8.46 -19.30
N ASP A 58 -5.02 -7.77 -20.39
CA ASP A 58 -5.60 -6.48 -20.80
C ASP A 58 -5.45 -5.34 -19.77
N ALA A 59 -4.28 -5.21 -19.13
CA ALA A 59 -4.05 -4.15 -18.14
C ALA A 59 -4.31 -2.74 -18.73
N PHE A 60 -3.87 -2.48 -19.96
CA PHE A 60 -3.99 -1.16 -20.56
C PHE A 60 -5.25 -1.02 -21.41
N GLN A 61 -5.47 -1.90 -22.38
CA GLN A 61 -6.64 -1.88 -23.26
C GLN A 61 -7.05 -3.31 -23.64
N ILE A 62 -8.31 -3.48 -24.04
CA ILE A 62 -8.84 -4.77 -24.50
C ILE A 62 -8.07 -5.24 -25.73
N GLY A 63 -7.65 -6.51 -25.73
CA GLY A 63 -6.91 -7.11 -26.83
C GLY A 63 -5.39 -6.95 -26.73
N GLN A 64 -4.88 -6.41 -25.62
CA GLN A 64 -3.44 -6.41 -25.32
C GLN A 64 -2.92 -7.84 -25.11
N GLY A 65 -3.75 -8.72 -24.53
CA GLY A 65 -3.36 -10.07 -24.16
C GLY A 65 -2.82 -10.17 -22.73
N ALA A 66 -2.04 -11.22 -22.45
CA ALA A 66 -1.50 -11.48 -21.13
C ALA A 66 -0.64 -10.32 -20.59
N THR A 67 -0.78 -10.03 -19.29
CA THR A 67 -0.04 -8.96 -18.60
C THR A 67 0.60 -9.47 -17.32
N ALA A 68 1.68 -8.81 -16.89
CA ALA A 68 2.27 -8.93 -15.57
C ALA A 68 2.45 -7.54 -14.91
N HIS A 69 1.71 -6.54 -15.38
CA HIS A 69 1.77 -5.16 -14.90
C HIS A 69 1.45 -5.02 -13.40
N LEU A 70 0.65 -5.94 -12.85
CA LEU A 70 0.18 -5.93 -11.47
C LEU A 70 0.49 -7.24 -10.75
N MET A 71 0.58 -7.20 -9.42
CA MET A 71 0.57 -8.42 -8.63
C MET A 71 -0.83 -9.05 -8.67
N PRO A 72 -0.96 -10.39 -8.65
CA PRO A 72 -2.18 -11.00 -9.14
C PRO A 72 -3.33 -11.06 -8.14
N LEU A 73 -3.06 -11.16 -6.84
CA LEU A 73 -4.12 -11.43 -5.85
C LEU A 73 -5.24 -10.36 -5.83
N PRO A 74 -4.95 -9.04 -5.78
CA PRO A 74 -6.02 -8.05 -5.69
C PRO A 74 -6.94 -8.00 -6.93
N PRO A 75 -6.41 -7.97 -8.18
CA PRO A 75 -7.27 -8.08 -9.36
C PRO A 75 -7.97 -9.43 -9.48
N MET A 76 -7.39 -10.54 -9.00
CA MET A 76 -8.06 -11.85 -9.00
C MET A 76 -9.27 -11.90 -8.06
N VAL A 77 -9.17 -11.31 -6.87
CA VAL A 77 -10.32 -11.20 -5.96
C VAL A 77 -11.44 -10.40 -6.62
N ALA A 78 -11.11 -9.23 -7.19
CA ALA A 78 -12.08 -8.40 -7.90
C ALA A 78 -12.69 -9.12 -9.12
N GLY A 79 -11.85 -9.80 -9.90
CA GLY A 79 -12.27 -10.57 -11.07
C GLY A 79 -13.17 -11.74 -10.72
N GLY A 80 -12.95 -12.42 -9.58
CA GLY A 80 -13.86 -13.46 -9.09
C GLY A 80 -15.25 -12.92 -8.73
N VAL A 81 -15.32 -11.72 -8.15
CA VAL A 81 -16.59 -11.03 -7.91
C VAL A 81 -17.25 -10.67 -9.25
N TYR A 82 -16.49 -10.14 -10.22
CA TYR A 82 -17.04 -9.82 -11.54
C TYR A 82 -17.48 -11.05 -12.34
N ALA A 83 -16.81 -12.19 -12.20
CA ALA A 83 -17.19 -13.44 -12.85
C ALA A 83 -18.55 -13.96 -12.38
N THR A 84 -18.90 -13.67 -11.11
CA THR A 84 -20.14 -14.16 -10.49
C THR A 84 -21.29 -13.16 -10.56
N LEU A 85 -20.99 -11.86 -10.46
CA LEU A 85 -21.99 -10.80 -10.35
C LEU A 85 -22.05 -9.88 -11.58
N GLY A 86 -21.21 -10.09 -12.57
CA GLY A 86 -21.10 -9.27 -13.78
C GLY A 86 -20.16 -8.07 -13.61
N VAL A 87 -19.32 -7.82 -14.63
CA VAL A 87 -18.40 -6.69 -14.68
C VAL A 87 -19.18 -5.37 -14.64
N GLY A 88 -18.84 -4.49 -13.70
CA GLY A 88 -19.47 -3.18 -13.55
C GLY A 88 -20.93 -3.20 -13.05
N SER A 89 -21.45 -4.36 -12.64
CA SER A 89 -22.80 -4.41 -12.06
C SER A 89 -22.84 -3.70 -10.71
N LYS A 90 -23.98 -3.07 -10.38
CA LYS A 90 -24.15 -2.36 -9.10
C LYS A 90 -23.92 -3.26 -7.89
N VAL A 91 -24.29 -4.54 -7.99
CA VAL A 91 -24.10 -5.52 -6.92
C VAL A 91 -22.62 -5.86 -6.76
N ALA A 92 -21.89 -6.09 -7.87
CA ALA A 92 -20.45 -6.33 -7.83
C ALA A 92 -19.70 -5.14 -7.21
N GLU A 93 -20.03 -3.91 -7.64
CA GLU A 93 -19.41 -2.70 -7.10
C GLU A 93 -19.72 -2.48 -5.62
N ALA A 94 -20.93 -2.82 -5.15
CA ALA A 94 -21.29 -2.75 -3.74
C ALA A 94 -20.50 -3.78 -2.90
N VAL A 95 -20.34 -5.01 -3.39
CA VAL A 95 -19.52 -6.05 -2.73
C VAL A 95 -18.06 -5.62 -2.65
N LEU A 96 -17.50 -5.10 -3.76
CA LEU A 96 -16.12 -4.63 -3.80
C LEU A 96 -15.89 -3.38 -2.96
N LEU A 97 -16.87 -2.47 -2.87
CA LEU A 97 -16.83 -1.37 -1.92
C LEU A 97 -16.79 -1.89 -0.48
N GLY A 98 -17.68 -2.82 -0.12
CA GLY A 98 -17.68 -3.47 1.19
C GLY A 98 -16.34 -4.12 1.53
N TRP A 99 -15.73 -4.81 0.56
CA TRP A 99 -14.39 -5.38 0.65
C TRP A 99 -13.30 -4.34 0.91
N ALA A 100 -13.27 -3.26 0.11
CA ALA A 100 -12.29 -2.19 0.24
C ALA A 100 -12.39 -1.47 1.60
N LEU A 101 -13.61 -1.22 2.07
CA LEU A 101 -13.87 -0.61 3.38
C LEU A 101 -13.48 -1.55 4.52
N LEU A 102 -13.80 -2.85 4.42
CA LEU A 102 -13.39 -3.85 5.39
C LEU A 102 -11.86 -3.85 5.56
N LEU A 103 -11.10 -3.90 4.46
CA LEU A 103 -9.64 -3.86 4.48
C LEU A 103 -9.08 -2.55 5.05
N THR A 104 -9.68 -1.41 4.69
CA THR A 104 -9.28 -0.10 5.20
C THR A 104 -9.44 -0.03 6.72
N PHE A 105 -10.62 -0.34 7.24
CA PHE A 105 -10.88 -0.28 8.68
C PHE A 105 -10.17 -1.40 9.46
N ALA A 106 -9.97 -2.58 8.85
CA ALA A 106 -9.12 -3.62 9.42
C ALA A 106 -7.68 -3.14 9.56
N THR A 107 -7.13 -2.45 8.55
CA THR A 107 -5.80 -1.82 8.63
C THR A 107 -5.73 -0.87 9.83
N TYR A 108 -6.69 0.05 9.96
CA TYR A 108 -6.71 1.00 11.08
C TYR A 108 -6.79 0.30 12.43
N ALA A 109 -7.65 -0.70 12.57
CA ALA A 109 -7.77 -1.44 13.83
C ALA A 109 -6.52 -2.28 14.16
N LEU A 110 -5.91 -2.94 13.17
CA LEU A 110 -4.69 -3.73 13.35
C LEU A 110 -3.53 -2.83 13.76
N PHE A 111 -3.35 -1.67 13.13
CA PHE A 111 -2.31 -0.74 13.54
C PHE A 111 -2.59 -0.09 14.91
N ALA A 112 -3.85 0.05 15.34
CA ALA A 112 -4.16 0.40 16.73
C ALA A 112 -3.64 -0.68 17.70
N CYS A 113 -3.83 -1.96 17.36
CA CYS A 113 -3.30 -3.08 18.15
C CYS A 113 -1.78 -3.05 18.20
N VAL A 114 -1.12 -2.83 17.06
CA VAL A 114 0.34 -2.69 16.95
C VAL A 114 0.84 -1.54 17.83
N ALA A 115 0.23 -0.36 17.74
CA ALA A 115 0.58 0.81 18.55
C ALA A 115 0.44 0.53 20.06
N ARG A 116 -0.66 -0.12 20.48
CA ARG A 116 -0.85 -0.56 21.88
C ARG A 116 0.24 -1.52 22.34
N ARG A 117 0.68 -2.44 21.48
CA ARG A 117 1.77 -3.39 21.79
C ARG A 117 3.13 -2.72 21.88
N ILE A 118 3.40 -1.72 21.05
CA ILE A 118 4.60 -0.87 21.13
C ILE A 118 4.61 -0.05 22.43
N GLY A 119 3.43 0.28 22.97
CA GLY A 119 3.26 0.96 24.24
C GLY A 119 2.70 2.38 24.13
N VAL A 120 2.05 2.71 23.02
CA VAL A 120 1.26 3.94 22.85
C VAL A 120 0.02 3.86 23.76
N GLY A 121 -0.34 4.95 24.45
CA GLY A 121 -1.45 4.98 25.39
C GLY A 121 -2.81 4.70 24.76
N ARG A 122 -3.76 4.21 25.57
CA ARG A 122 -5.10 3.84 25.06
C ARG A 122 -5.83 5.03 24.46
N LYS A 123 -5.81 6.17 25.17
CA LYS A 123 -6.45 7.42 24.70
C LYS A 123 -5.86 7.89 23.37
N ALA A 124 -4.53 7.83 23.24
CA ALA A 124 -3.84 8.14 21.98
C ALA A 124 -4.24 7.19 20.85
N CYS A 125 -4.31 5.88 21.10
CA CYS A 125 -4.79 4.93 20.07
C CYS A 125 -6.25 5.16 19.68
N VAL A 126 -7.13 5.54 20.63
CA VAL A 126 -8.53 5.88 20.32
C VAL A 126 -8.59 7.15 19.48
N ALA A 127 -7.82 8.19 19.84
CA ALA A 127 -7.76 9.43 19.07
C ALA A 127 -7.22 9.21 17.66
N GLY A 128 -6.11 8.46 17.52
CA GLY A 128 -5.55 8.09 16.22
C GLY A 128 -6.51 7.27 15.38
N PHE A 129 -7.18 6.27 15.97
CA PHE A 129 -8.19 5.47 15.26
C PHE A 129 -9.37 6.35 14.81
N ALA A 130 -9.90 7.19 15.70
CA ALA A 130 -11.01 8.08 15.37
C ALA A 130 -10.63 9.06 14.25
N PHE A 131 -9.44 9.65 14.31
CA PHE A 131 -8.92 10.51 13.25
C PHE A 131 -8.80 9.77 11.92
N LEU A 132 -8.16 8.60 11.88
CA LEU A 132 -8.01 7.81 10.65
C LEU A 132 -9.36 7.43 10.03
N CYS A 133 -10.37 7.16 10.87
CA CYS A 133 -11.72 6.88 10.42
C CYS A 133 -12.44 8.11 9.85
N VAL A 134 -12.30 9.29 10.45
CA VAL A 134 -13.13 10.46 10.13
C VAL A 134 -12.44 11.43 9.16
N ALA A 135 -11.11 11.43 9.09
CA ALA A 135 -10.38 12.38 8.27
C ALA A 135 -10.54 12.05 6.76
N PRO A 136 -11.02 13.01 5.94
CA PRO A 136 -11.39 12.77 4.53
C PRO A 136 -10.18 12.75 3.58
N ILE A 137 -9.04 12.19 3.98
CA ILE A 137 -7.77 12.34 3.25
C ILE A 137 -7.73 11.45 2.00
N PHE A 138 -7.98 10.14 2.18
CA PHE A 138 -7.79 9.13 1.14
C PHE A 138 -9.10 8.47 0.69
N THR A 139 -10.23 9.16 0.80
CA THR A 139 -11.56 8.54 0.60
C THR A 139 -11.74 7.86 -0.75
N THR A 140 -11.19 8.40 -1.84
CA THR A 140 -11.25 7.71 -3.14
C THR A 140 -10.40 6.45 -3.16
N THR A 141 -9.17 6.50 -2.67
CA THR A 141 -8.29 5.34 -2.63
C THR A 141 -8.89 4.22 -1.78
N GLU A 142 -9.47 4.58 -0.65
CA GLU A 142 -10.12 3.63 0.27
C GLU A 142 -11.44 3.06 -0.25
N ALA A 143 -12.22 3.85 -0.99
CA ALA A 143 -13.52 3.42 -1.49
C ALA A 143 -13.49 2.84 -2.92
N PHE A 144 -12.46 3.14 -3.72
CA PHE A 144 -12.38 2.77 -5.14
C PHE A 144 -11.10 2.01 -5.48
N ASP A 145 -9.93 2.57 -5.19
CA ASP A 145 -8.68 1.93 -5.63
C ASP A 145 -8.55 0.53 -4.98
N PHE A 146 -8.79 0.41 -3.67
CA PHE A 146 -8.66 -0.87 -2.96
C PHE A 146 -9.75 -1.91 -3.25
N ARG A 147 -10.65 -1.63 -4.21
CA ARG A 147 -11.49 -2.68 -4.80
C ARG A 147 -10.68 -3.69 -5.59
N ALA A 148 -9.64 -3.22 -6.30
CA ALA A 148 -8.82 -4.06 -7.18
C ALA A 148 -7.30 -3.84 -7.02
N TRP A 149 -6.87 -2.74 -6.39
CA TRP A 149 -5.47 -2.46 -6.08
C TRP A 149 -5.03 -3.01 -4.72
N GLU A 150 -3.73 -3.21 -4.56
CA GLU A 150 -3.10 -3.98 -3.48
C GLU A 150 -3.10 -3.35 -2.09
N GLY A 151 -3.28 -2.03 -1.97
CA GLY A 151 -2.92 -1.29 -0.75
C GLY A 151 -3.66 -1.76 0.50
N GLY A 152 -4.99 -1.76 0.50
CA GLY A 152 -5.78 -2.17 1.67
C GLY A 152 -5.49 -3.60 2.15
N MET A 153 -5.33 -4.53 1.20
CA MET A 153 -5.02 -5.94 1.50
C MET A 153 -3.61 -6.07 2.07
N THR A 154 -2.65 -5.38 1.45
CA THR A 154 -1.24 -5.34 1.88
C THR A 154 -1.11 -4.82 3.30
N MET A 155 -1.72 -3.68 3.60
CA MET A 155 -1.56 -3.03 4.91
C MET A 155 -2.32 -3.76 6.02
N SER A 156 -3.42 -4.43 5.70
CA SER A 156 -4.08 -5.35 6.63
C SER A 156 -3.16 -6.53 6.98
N ALA A 157 -2.55 -7.15 5.96
CA ALA A 157 -1.58 -8.24 6.17
C ALA A 157 -0.34 -7.76 6.94
N ALA A 158 0.17 -6.56 6.65
CA ALA A 158 1.28 -5.94 7.37
C ALA A 158 0.95 -5.67 8.84
N GLY A 159 -0.25 -5.16 9.14
CA GLY A 159 -0.71 -4.94 10.50
C GLY A 159 -0.83 -6.24 11.30
N LEU A 160 -1.33 -7.31 10.66
CA LEU A 160 -1.37 -8.65 11.25
C LEU A 160 0.03 -9.22 11.50
N PHE A 161 0.93 -9.10 10.51
CA PHE A 161 2.32 -9.51 10.63
C PHE A 161 3.01 -8.82 11.81
N LEU A 162 2.93 -7.50 11.89
CA LEU A 162 3.52 -6.72 12.99
C LEU A 162 2.95 -7.10 14.35
N LEU A 163 1.64 -7.35 14.42
CA LEU A 163 0.99 -7.79 15.65
C LEU A 163 1.51 -9.16 16.11
N LEU A 164 1.66 -10.11 15.19
CA LEU A 164 2.21 -11.43 15.48
C LEU A 164 3.71 -11.36 15.83
N ALA A 165 4.49 -10.56 15.10
CA ALA A 165 5.91 -10.35 15.36
C ALA A 165 6.14 -9.77 16.75
N LEU A 166 5.37 -8.76 17.14
CA LEU A 166 5.44 -8.16 18.48
C LEU A 166 5.01 -9.13 19.59
N ARG A 167 4.02 -9.99 19.34
CA ARG A 167 3.63 -11.05 20.29
C ARG A 167 4.74 -12.09 20.44
N PHE A 168 5.34 -12.52 19.34
CA PHE A 168 6.44 -13.47 19.37
C PHE A 168 7.67 -12.89 20.08
N ASP A 169 8.02 -11.62 19.81
CA ASP A 169 9.14 -10.93 20.46
C ASP A 169 8.92 -10.72 21.96
N ALA A 170 7.67 -10.52 22.39
CA ALA A 170 7.35 -10.38 23.81
C ALA A 170 7.35 -11.71 24.58
N SER A 171 7.15 -12.85 23.90
CA SER A 171 6.94 -14.13 24.59
C SER A 171 8.11 -14.61 25.45
N GLN A 172 7.89 -14.83 26.75
CA GLN A 172 8.80 -15.62 27.60
C GLN A 172 8.77 -17.10 27.17
N LYS A 173 9.72 -17.95 27.60
CA LYS A 173 9.77 -19.39 27.23
C LYS A 173 8.42 -20.12 27.40
N THR A 174 7.64 -19.74 28.41
CA THR A 174 6.29 -20.26 28.71
C THR A 174 5.20 -19.73 27.76
N GLU A 175 5.28 -18.47 27.31
CA GLU A 175 4.28 -17.87 26.40
C GLU A 175 4.41 -18.36 24.94
N LYS A 176 5.55 -18.94 24.56
CA LYS A 176 5.67 -19.63 23.26
C LYS A 176 4.68 -20.77 23.10
N ARG A 177 4.34 -21.49 24.19
CA ARG A 177 3.28 -22.52 24.15
C ARG A 177 1.90 -21.91 23.89
N ALA A 178 1.69 -20.64 24.26
CA ALA A 178 0.44 -19.93 24.02
C ALA A 178 0.31 -19.42 22.58
N MET A 179 1.43 -19.14 21.89
CA MET A 179 1.41 -18.88 20.44
C MET A 179 1.47 -20.22 19.71
N GLY A 180 0.31 -20.86 19.56
CA GLY A 180 0.20 -22.18 18.93
C GLY A 180 0.92 -22.25 17.57
N ARG A 181 1.35 -23.45 17.17
CA ARG A 181 2.19 -23.68 15.96
C ARG A 181 1.64 -23.00 14.70
N GLY A 182 0.32 -22.96 14.53
CA GLY A 182 -0.33 -22.28 13.41
C GLY A 182 -0.05 -20.76 13.36
N ALA A 183 0.02 -20.08 14.50
CA ALA A 183 0.33 -18.65 14.55
C ALA A 183 1.81 -18.36 14.22
N VAL A 184 2.72 -19.25 14.61
CA VAL A 184 4.14 -19.18 14.21
C VAL A 184 4.25 -19.40 12.70
N ALA A 185 3.57 -20.43 12.17
CA ALA A 185 3.60 -20.71 10.73
C ALA A 185 3.01 -19.54 9.91
N LEU A 186 1.90 -18.95 10.38
CA LEU A 186 1.32 -17.77 9.76
C LEU A 186 2.28 -16.57 9.80
N LEU A 187 2.92 -16.30 10.95
CA LEU A 187 3.93 -15.24 11.07
C LEU A 187 5.07 -15.43 10.05
N ALA A 188 5.54 -16.66 9.85
CA ALA A 188 6.58 -16.98 8.89
C ALA A 188 6.10 -16.87 7.43
N ALA A 189 4.85 -17.23 7.11
CA ALA A 189 4.32 -17.16 5.75
C ALA A 189 3.95 -15.73 5.30
N LEU A 190 3.56 -14.85 6.24
CA LEU A 190 3.07 -13.51 5.94
C LEU A 190 4.06 -12.63 5.13
N PRO A 191 5.38 -12.59 5.41
CA PRO A 191 6.32 -11.81 4.60
C PRO A 191 6.31 -12.18 3.11
N ALA A 192 6.22 -13.47 2.78
CA ALA A 192 6.12 -13.92 1.39
C ALA A 192 4.80 -13.46 0.75
N LEU A 193 3.68 -13.58 1.47
CA LEU A 193 2.39 -13.07 1.00
C LEU A 193 2.41 -11.55 0.79
N ILE A 194 2.93 -10.78 1.75
CA ILE A 194 3.01 -9.32 1.66
C ILE A 194 3.89 -8.90 0.49
N LEU A 195 5.03 -9.57 0.27
CA LEU A 195 5.89 -9.36 -0.89
C LEU A 195 5.18 -9.66 -2.20
N PHE A 196 4.35 -10.70 -2.22
CA PHE A 196 3.53 -11.06 -3.36
C PHE A 196 2.35 -10.10 -3.59
N LEU A 197 1.90 -9.36 -2.58
CA LEU A 197 0.88 -8.32 -2.73
C LEU A 197 1.47 -6.99 -3.20
N GLN A 198 2.53 -6.54 -2.52
CA GLN A 198 3.20 -5.27 -2.75
C GLN A 198 4.70 -5.40 -2.42
N PRO A 199 5.59 -5.40 -3.43
CA PRO A 199 7.03 -5.58 -3.22
C PRO A 199 7.64 -4.68 -2.15
N MET A 200 7.30 -3.39 -2.13
CA MET A 200 7.92 -2.42 -1.20
C MET A 200 7.60 -2.71 0.26
N ILE A 201 6.35 -3.09 0.56
CA ILE A 201 5.92 -3.44 1.91
C ILE A 201 6.38 -4.86 2.28
N GLY A 202 6.49 -5.75 1.29
CA GLY A 202 7.09 -7.06 1.47
C GLY A 202 8.54 -7.00 1.91
N LEU A 203 9.34 -6.13 1.28
CA LEU A 203 10.71 -5.87 1.70
C LEU A 203 10.77 -5.37 3.15
N ALA A 204 9.83 -4.50 3.56
CA ALA A 204 9.71 -4.11 4.97
C ALA A 204 9.39 -5.26 5.91
N ALA A 205 8.50 -6.17 5.52
CA ALA A 205 8.20 -7.38 6.28
C ALA A 205 9.41 -8.32 6.35
N CYS A 206 10.19 -8.47 5.27
CA CYS A 206 11.42 -9.25 5.24
C CYS A 206 12.48 -8.66 6.18
N VAL A 207 12.71 -7.34 6.15
CA VAL A 207 13.65 -6.67 7.07
C VAL A 207 13.22 -6.83 8.52
N ALA A 208 11.93 -6.64 8.82
CA ALA A 208 11.39 -6.87 10.17
C ALA A 208 11.52 -8.35 10.61
N SER A 209 11.39 -9.30 9.67
CA SER A 209 11.59 -10.73 9.93
C SER A 209 13.05 -11.05 10.23
N ILE A 210 14.00 -10.49 9.47
CA ILE A 210 15.44 -10.63 9.73
C ILE A 210 15.78 -10.09 11.12
N LEU A 211 15.26 -8.92 11.48
CA LEU A 211 15.41 -8.35 12.83
C LEU A 211 14.85 -9.28 13.91
N LEU A 212 13.68 -9.88 13.67
CA LEU A 212 13.04 -10.80 14.60
C LEU A 212 13.88 -12.07 14.77
N LEU A 213 14.33 -12.67 13.67
CA LEU A 213 15.19 -13.86 13.65
C LEU A 213 16.50 -13.59 14.38
N TRP A 214 17.14 -12.45 14.11
CA TRP A 214 18.37 -12.06 14.79
C TRP A 214 18.19 -11.94 16.31
N ARG A 215 17.11 -11.27 16.75
CA ARG A 215 16.80 -11.07 18.18
C ARG A 215 16.32 -12.34 18.88
N ARG A 216 15.80 -13.30 18.14
CA ARG A 216 15.20 -14.53 18.65
C ARG A 216 15.89 -15.78 18.08
N ARG A 217 17.18 -15.69 17.76
CA ARG A 217 17.94 -16.78 17.11
C ARG A 217 17.91 -18.08 17.91
N ASP A 218 18.02 -18.00 19.24
CA ASP A 218 17.98 -19.17 20.14
C ASP A 218 16.56 -19.74 20.29
N ALA A 219 15.58 -18.96 19.82
CA ALA A 219 14.17 -19.21 19.97
C ALA A 219 13.51 -19.71 18.69
N VAL A 220 14.17 -19.59 17.54
CA VAL A 220 13.66 -19.97 16.23
C VAL A 220 14.45 -21.17 15.75
N ARG A 221 13.76 -22.24 15.37
CA ARG A 221 14.37 -23.41 14.77
C ARG A 221 14.36 -23.26 13.25
N PRO A 222 15.30 -23.87 12.50
CA PRO A 222 15.30 -23.81 11.04
C PRO A 222 13.95 -24.18 10.40
N ILE A 223 13.25 -25.18 10.97
CA ILE A 223 11.92 -25.61 10.50
C ILE A 223 10.85 -24.51 10.60
N ASP A 224 11.01 -23.55 11.51
CA ASP A 224 10.04 -22.46 11.68
C ASP A 224 10.12 -21.44 10.51
N VAL A 225 11.15 -21.52 9.64
CA VAL A 225 11.28 -20.75 8.40
C VAL A 225 10.63 -21.45 7.19
N ALA A 226 10.36 -22.76 7.28
CA ALA A 226 9.77 -23.52 6.17
C ALA A 226 8.46 -22.93 5.62
N PRO A 227 7.52 -22.39 6.44
CA PRO A 227 6.31 -21.76 5.92
C PRO A 227 6.57 -20.55 5.02
N PHE A 228 7.64 -19.77 5.28
CA PHE A 228 8.06 -18.70 4.37
C PHE A 228 8.47 -19.26 3.02
N LEU A 229 9.34 -20.27 3.00
CA LEU A 229 9.87 -20.88 1.78
C LEU A 229 8.76 -21.55 0.96
N ILE A 230 7.84 -22.25 1.62
CA ILE A 230 6.69 -22.89 0.97
C ILE A 230 5.77 -21.81 0.37
N ALA A 231 5.40 -20.79 1.14
CA ALA A 231 4.56 -19.70 0.64
C ALA A 231 5.24 -18.96 -0.53
N PHE A 232 6.55 -18.71 -0.43
CA PHE A 232 7.32 -18.09 -1.50
C PHE A 232 7.33 -18.97 -2.76
N ALA A 233 7.65 -20.26 -2.64
CA ALA A 233 7.67 -21.18 -3.78
C ALA A 233 6.29 -21.31 -4.45
N LEU A 234 5.22 -21.42 -3.67
CA LEU A 234 3.87 -21.55 -4.22
C LEU A 234 3.41 -20.27 -4.93
N LEU A 235 3.55 -19.11 -4.29
CA LEU A 235 3.07 -17.84 -4.84
C LEU A 235 3.92 -17.39 -6.03
N PHE A 236 5.24 -17.30 -5.83
CA PHE A 236 6.16 -16.78 -6.85
C PHE A 236 6.47 -17.82 -7.92
N GLY A 237 6.59 -19.09 -7.55
CA GLY A 237 6.81 -20.17 -8.52
C GLY A 237 5.61 -20.31 -9.46
N GLY A 238 4.38 -20.33 -8.92
CA GLY A 238 3.17 -20.38 -9.74
C GLY A 238 3.03 -19.17 -10.67
N TRP A 239 3.28 -17.96 -10.15
CA TRP A 239 3.24 -16.73 -10.94
C TRP A 239 4.30 -16.71 -12.05
N THR A 240 5.55 -17.07 -11.72
CA THR A 240 6.66 -17.11 -12.67
C THR A 240 6.40 -18.15 -13.75
N ALA A 241 5.95 -19.35 -13.37
CA ALA A 241 5.62 -20.42 -14.33
C ALA A 241 4.54 -19.99 -15.31
N ARG A 242 3.48 -19.32 -14.83
CA ARG A 242 2.45 -18.73 -15.68
C ARG A 242 3.05 -17.72 -16.67
N ASN A 243 3.89 -16.80 -16.19
CA ASN A 243 4.46 -15.75 -17.04
C ASN A 243 5.41 -16.31 -18.10
N VAL A 244 6.15 -17.38 -17.79
CA VAL A 244 6.93 -18.11 -18.79
C VAL A 244 6.00 -18.72 -19.84
N ALA A 245 4.93 -19.39 -19.42
CA ALA A 245 4.03 -20.09 -20.33
C ALA A 245 3.27 -19.15 -21.29
N VAL A 246 2.82 -17.98 -20.82
CA VAL A 246 1.93 -17.09 -21.60
C VAL A 246 2.58 -15.80 -22.10
N MET A 247 3.69 -15.38 -21.50
CA MET A 247 4.42 -14.16 -21.89
C MET A 247 5.85 -14.46 -22.35
N GLY A 248 6.31 -15.72 -22.25
CA GLY A 248 7.66 -16.12 -22.66
C GLY A 248 8.77 -15.58 -21.76
N ALA A 249 8.47 -15.14 -20.53
CA ALA A 249 9.47 -14.52 -19.65
C ALA A 249 9.29 -14.90 -18.16
N PRO A 250 10.39 -15.12 -17.42
CA PRO A 250 10.36 -15.45 -15.99
C PRO A 250 10.13 -14.20 -15.12
N ILE A 251 8.92 -13.65 -15.17
CA ILE A 251 8.55 -12.46 -14.39
C ILE A 251 8.12 -12.90 -12.99
N VAL A 252 8.97 -12.59 -12.00
CA VAL A 252 8.77 -12.97 -10.59
C VAL A 252 7.83 -12.01 -9.84
N LEU A 253 7.84 -10.74 -10.23
CA LEU A 253 7.03 -9.68 -9.62
C LEU A 253 6.17 -9.01 -10.71
N ARG A 254 6.48 -7.75 -11.04
CA ARG A 254 5.85 -6.96 -12.10
C ARG A 254 6.89 -6.57 -13.13
N ASP A 255 6.46 -6.33 -14.36
CA ASP A 255 7.33 -5.88 -15.46
C ASP A 255 7.26 -4.37 -15.73
N ASN A 256 6.44 -3.64 -14.97
CA ASN A 256 6.16 -2.22 -15.18
C ASN A 256 7.28 -1.25 -14.76
N LEU A 257 8.39 -1.74 -14.19
CA LEU A 257 9.48 -0.90 -13.67
C LEU A 257 9.96 0.17 -14.66
N GLY A 258 10.14 -0.21 -15.93
CA GLY A 258 10.63 0.73 -16.93
C GLY A 258 9.62 1.81 -17.32
N LEU A 259 8.32 1.47 -17.31
CA LEU A 259 7.24 2.43 -17.55
C LEU A 259 7.13 3.42 -16.38
N GLU A 260 7.13 2.93 -15.13
CA GLU A 260 7.03 3.78 -13.94
C GLU A 260 8.22 4.74 -13.82
N LEU A 261 9.43 4.27 -14.15
CA LEU A 261 10.61 5.14 -14.22
C LEU A 261 10.43 6.21 -15.30
N ALA A 262 9.94 5.85 -16.48
CA ALA A 262 9.76 6.78 -17.60
C ALA A 262 8.69 7.85 -17.32
N VAL A 263 7.66 7.52 -16.55
CA VAL A 263 6.65 8.48 -16.09
C VAL A 263 7.28 9.50 -15.14
N ALA A 264 8.16 9.05 -14.24
CA ALA A 264 8.69 9.87 -13.15
C ALA A 264 9.97 10.67 -13.51
N ASN A 265 10.78 10.17 -14.45
CA ASN A 265 12.12 10.69 -14.72
C ASN A 265 12.22 11.14 -16.18
N HIS A 266 11.98 12.43 -16.42
CA HIS A 266 12.15 13.06 -17.72
C HIS A 266 12.36 14.57 -17.57
N ALA A 267 12.91 15.22 -18.61
CA ALA A 267 13.24 16.65 -18.59
C ALA A 267 12.06 17.55 -18.18
N GLY A 268 10.86 17.26 -18.68
CA GLY A 268 9.65 18.01 -18.36
C GLY A 268 9.20 17.96 -16.90
N ALA A 269 9.70 17.02 -16.09
CA ALA A 269 9.36 16.91 -14.67
C ALA A 269 10.32 17.69 -13.75
N VAL A 270 11.46 18.18 -14.25
CA VAL A 270 12.54 18.73 -13.40
C VAL A 270 12.12 20.04 -12.73
N ASN A 271 11.55 20.98 -13.50
CA ASN A 271 11.06 22.27 -13.02
C ASN A 271 9.75 22.66 -13.75
N PRO A 272 8.66 21.89 -13.59
CA PRO A 272 7.42 22.15 -14.31
C PRO A 272 6.74 23.41 -13.74
N ALA A 273 6.27 24.29 -14.63
CA ALA A 273 5.45 25.44 -14.23
C ALA A 273 4.11 24.97 -13.59
N ASP A 274 3.53 23.90 -14.13
CA ASP A 274 2.41 23.18 -13.54
C ASP A 274 2.77 21.68 -13.43
N PRO A 275 3.09 21.17 -12.21
CA PRO A 275 3.39 19.76 -12.00
C PRO A 275 2.28 18.81 -12.44
N LYS A 276 1.00 19.21 -12.30
CA LYS A 276 -0.13 18.37 -12.70
C LYS A 276 -0.16 18.23 -14.22
N ALA A 277 -0.06 19.34 -14.94
CA ALA A 277 -0.09 19.34 -16.39
C ALA A 277 1.12 18.57 -16.96
N ALA A 278 2.31 18.74 -16.38
CA ALA A 278 3.50 17.99 -16.77
C ALA A 278 3.32 16.47 -16.59
N PHE A 279 2.75 16.05 -15.47
CA PHE A 279 2.44 14.64 -15.20
C PHE A 279 1.39 14.08 -16.19
N GLU A 280 0.28 14.79 -16.40
CA GLU A 280 -0.78 14.36 -17.32
C GLU A 280 -0.28 14.31 -18.77
N ALA A 281 0.51 15.30 -19.20
CA ALA A 281 1.15 15.30 -20.50
C ALA A 281 2.08 14.09 -20.65
N ARG A 282 2.89 13.78 -19.62
CA ARG A 282 3.76 12.60 -19.66
C ARG A 282 2.96 11.31 -19.78
N LEU A 283 1.89 11.13 -19.00
CA LEU A 283 1.00 9.98 -19.14
C LEU A 283 0.44 9.86 -20.56
N GLY A 284 0.01 10.97 -21.16
CA GLY A 284 -0.46 11.03 -22.55
C GLY A 284 0.60 10.65 -23.61
N THR A 285 1.89 10.63 -23.24
CA THR A 285 2.98 10.26 -24.16
C THR A 285 3.44 8.81 -24.00
N VAL A 286 3.54 8.30 -22.78
CA VAL A 286 4.17 6.99 -22.53
C VAL A 286 3.27 5.96 -21.89
N HIS A 287 2.08 6.33 -21.40
CA HIS A 287 1.24 5.41 -20.65
C HIS A 287 0.18 4.76 -21.55
N PRO A 288 0.24 3.45 -21.85
CA PRO A 288 -0.67 2.81 -22.81
C PRO A 288 -2.14 2.80 -22.39
N TYR A 289 -2.41 2.84 -21.08
CA TYR A 289 -3.78 3.03 -20.56
C TYR A 289 -4.38 4.39 -20.93
N VAL A 290 -3.56 5.45 -21.01
CA VAL A 290 -4.02 6.83 -21.20
C VAL A 290 -3.91 7.26 -22.67
N SER A 291 -3.03 6.65 -23.45
CA SER A 291 -2.67 7.10 -24.80
C SER A 291 -2.73 5.97 -25.81
N THR A 292 -3.59 6.14 -26.82
CA THR A 292 -3.66 5.23 -27.98
C THR A 292 -2.32 5.14 -28.70
N ALA A 293 -1.62 6.27 -28.86
CA ALA A 293 -0.30 6.28 -29.50
C ALA A 293 0.73 5.46 -28.71
N ALA A 294 0.71 5.55 -27.37
CA ALA A 294 1.56 4.72 -26.51
C ALA A 294 1.17 3.23 -26.56
N PHE A 295 -0.13 2.93 -26.65
CA PHE A 295 -0.62 1.57 -26.84
C PHE A 295 -0.20 0.97 -28.18
N ASP A 296 -0.28 1.73 -29.26
CA ASP A 296 0.22 1.30 -30.57
C ASP A 296 1.74 1.10 -30.55
N ALA A 297 2.48 1.94 -29.83
CA ALA A 297 3.91 1.76 -29.62
C ALA A 297 4.22 0.48 -28.83
N LEU A 298 3.42 0.15 -27.82
CA LEU A 298 3.52 -1.11 -27.08
C LEU A 298 3.29 -2.31 -28.01
N ARG A 299 2.27 -2.25 -28.87
CA ARG A 299 1.99 -3.32 -29.85
C ARG A 299 3.14 -3.48 -30.85
N ARG A 300 3.65 -2.37 -31.41
CA ARG A 300 4.81 -2.38 -32.33
C ARG A 300 6.08 -2.90 -31.68
N ALA A 301 6.27 -2.66 -30.38
CA ALA A 301 7.41 -3.19 -29.63
C ALA A 301 7.35 -4.71 -29.41
N GLY A 302 6.23 -5.37 -29.74
CA GLY A 302 6.02 -6.80 -29.51
C GLY A 302 5.44 -7.13 -28.12
N GLY A 303 4.86 -6.15 -27.43
CA GLY A 303 4.13 -6.34 -26.18
C GLY A 303 4.69 -5.58 -24.98
N GLU A 304 4.04 -5.78 -23.83
CA GLU A 304 4.27 -5.06 -22.56
C GLU A 304 5.74 -5.10 -22.11
N ILE A 305 6.36 -6.29 -22.09
CA ILE A 305 7.72 -6.49 -21.60
C ILE A 305 8.74 -5.70 -22.43
N ALA A 306 8.66 -5.82 -23.75
CA ALA A 306 9.59 -5.16 -24.67
C ALA A 306 9.44 -3.64 -24.61
N TYR A 307 8.21 -3.16 -24.57
CA TYR A 307 7.90 -1.74 -24.41
C TYR A 307 8.45 -1.17 -23.09
N ALA A 308 8.17 -1.82 -21.96
CA ALA A 308 8.65 -1.39 -20.65
C ALA A 308 10.20 -1.44 -20.57
N LYS A 309 10.84 -2.47 -21.14
CA LYS A 309 12.31 -2.53 -21.21
C LYS A 309 12.91 -1.38 -22.03
N ALA A 310 12.31 -1.06 -23.18
CA ALA A 310 12.77 0.04 -24.02
C ALA A 310 12.65 1.40 -23.30
N LEU A 311 11.49 1.67 -22.70
CA LEU A 311 11.28 2.87 -21.88
C LEU A 311 12.27 2.95 -20.71
N GLY A 312 12.49 1.84 -20.00
CA GLY A 312 13.44 1.78 -18.90
C GLY A 312 14.88 2.05 -19.34
N ALA A 313 15.29 1.52 -20.50
CA ALA A 313 16.62 1.76 -21.06
C ALA A 313 16.81 3.25 -21.43
N GLN A 314 15.84 3.83 -22.14
CA GLN A 314 15.84 5.25 -22.52
C GLN A 314 15.89 6.15 -21.28
N THR A 315 15.08 5.84 -20.28
CA THR A 315 15.01 6.63 -19.04
C THR A 315 16.30 6.55 -18.25
N ARG A 316 16.89 5.36 -18.10
CA ARG A 316 18.19 5.21 -17.43
C ARG A 316 19.31 5.94 -18.17
N ALA A 317 19.30 5.92 -19.51
CA ALA A 317 20.25 6.69 -20.30
C ALA A 317 20.09 8.20 -20.07
N TRP A 318 18.85 8.70 -20.04
CA TRP A 318 18.57 10.10 -19.70
C TRP A 318 19.07 10.46 -18.29
N MET A 319 18.79 9.62 -17.29
CA MET A 319 19.24 9.84 -15.91
C MET A 319 20.77 9.86 -15.79
N ALA A 320 21.46 8.96 -16.49
CA ALA A 320 22.92 8.92 -16.54
C ALA A 320 23.51 10.17 -17.19
N ALA A 321 22.85 10.72 -18.22
CA ALA A 321 23.25 11.97 -18.86
C ALA A 321 22.90 13.23 -18.04
N HIS A 322 21.93 13.14 -17.11
CA HIS A 322 21.44 14.27 -16.32
C HIS A 322 21.38 13.93 -14.81
N PRO A 323 22.53 13.63 -14.16
CA PRO A 323 22.54 13.18 -12.77
C PRO A 323 22.04 14.25 -11.79
N GLY A 324 22.35 15.54 -12.06
CA GLY A 324 21.88 16.66 -11.24
C GLY A 324 20.36 16.84 -11.28
N ASP A 325 19.76 16.73 -12.46
CA ASP A 325 18.31 16.80 -12.62
C ASP A 325 17.61 15.58 -12.02
N THR A 326 18.20 14.39 -12.16
CA THR A 326 17.72 13.16 -11.51
C THR A 326 17.72 13.31 -9.99
N ALA A 327 18.79 13.83 -9.39
CA ALA A 327 18.85 14.08 -7.95
C ALA A 327 17.79 15.12 -7.50
N ARG A 328 17.58 16.18 -8.29
CA ARG A 328 16.53 17.18 -8.03
C ARG A 328 15.13 16.56 -8.07
N LEU A 329 14.85 15.73 -9.07
CA LEU A 329 13.58 14.99 -9.18
C LEU A 329 13.36 14.10 -7.96
N TRP A 330 14.36 13.31 -7.59
CA TRP A 330 14.27 12.39 -6.45
C TRP A 330 14.09 13.13 -5.12
N ALA A 331 14.79 14.25 -4.91
CA ALA A 331 14.55 15.11 -3.75
C ALA A 331 13.12 15.68 -3.75
N GLY A 332 12.62 16.09 -4.92
CA GLY A 332 11.24 16.52 -5.12
C GLY A 332 10.23 15.42 -4.81
N HIS A 333 10.50 14.18 -5.24
CA HIS A 333 9.65 13.03 -4.97
C HIS A 333 9.61 12.66 -3.49
N LEU A 334 10.78 12.65 -2.83
CA LEU A 334 10.87 12.45 -1.39
C LEU A 334 10.04 13.51 -0.65
N ARG A 335 10.15 14.78 -1.05
CA ARG A 335 9.31 15.87 -0.51
C ARG A 335 7.83 15.59 -0.74
N GLN A 336 7.42 15.17 -1.94
CA GLN A 336 6.01 14.91 -2.26
C GLN A 336 5.44 13.65 -1.60
N ILE A 337 6.29 12.70 -1.18
CA ILE A 337 5.86 11.55 -0.37
C ILE A 337 5.61 11.98 1.08
N VAL A 338 6.51 12.81 1.63
CA VAL A 338 6.46 13.24 3.04
C VAL A 338 5.48 14.41 3.25
N LEU A 339 5.43 15.33 2.29
CA LEU A 339 4.64 16.56 2.27
C LEU A 339 3.93 16.70 0.92
N PRO A 340 2.88 15.90 0.67
CA PRO A 340 2.20 15.85 -0.61
C PRO A 340 1.56 17.18 -0.98
N ALA A 341 1.76 17.56 -2.24
CA ALA A 341 1.21 18.80 -2.76
C ALA A 341 -0.28 18.65 -3.11
N PRO A 342 -1.08 19.74 -3.03
CA PRO A 342 -2.50 19.71 -3.38
C PRO A 342 -2.80 19.20 -4.80
N TRP A 343 -1.85 19.30 -5.72
CA TRP A 343 -2.03 18.80 -7.10
C TRP A 343 -2.15 17.27 -7.16
N GLN A 344 -1.49 16.52 -6.26
CA GLN A 344 -1.60 15.06 -6.20
C GLN A 344 -3.00 14.61 -5.78
N PHE A 345 -3.70 15.41 -4.97
CA PHE A 345 -5.10 15.16 -4.63
C PHE A 345 -6.04 15.49 -5.79
N ARG A 346 -5.70 16.49 -6.62
CA ARG A 346 -6.50 16.83 -7.79
C ARG A 346 -6.53 15.72 -8.85
N THR A 347 -5.44 14.97 -8.99
CA THR A 347 -5.35 13.86 -9.95
C THR A 347 -6.12 12.62 -9.47
N ALA A 348 -5.99 12.24 -8.19
CA ALA A 348 -6.63 11.00 -7.70
C ALA A 348 -8.06 11.20 -7.16
N HIS A 349 -8.36 12.35 -6.54
CA HIS A 349 -9.60 12.59 -5.79
C HIS A 349 -10.51 13.66 -6.38
N GLY A 350 -10.13 14.25 -7.53
CA GLY A 350 -10.87 15.33 -8.16
C GLY A 350 -10.70 16.68 -7.46
N ARG A 351 -11.64 17.61 -7.66
CA ARG A 351 -11.47 19.02 -7.27
C ARG A 351 -11.80 19.31 -5.80
N ALA A 352 -12.34 18.35 -5.05
CA ALA A 352 -12.82 18.58 -3.70
C ALA A 352 -11.69 18.58 -2.67
N LEU A 353 -11.58 19.68 -1.91
CA LEU A 353 -10.73 19.83 -0.72
C LEU A 353 -9.23 19.45 -0.88
N PRO A 354 -8.56 19.67 -2.04
CA PRO A 354 -7.19 19.20 -2.23
C PRO A 354 -6.19 19.82 -1.23
N ILE A 355 -6.40 21.09 -0.86
CA ILE A 355 -5.55 21.80 0.11
C ILE A 355 -5.75 21.23 1.51
N VAL A 356 -7.00 21.05 1.94
CA VAL A 356 -7.32 20.53 3.28
C VAL A 356 -6.74 19.12 3.44
N ARG A 357 -6.86 18.25 2.43
CA ARG A 357 -6.31 16.90 2.48
C ARG A 357 -4.79 16.89 2.55
N ALA A 358 -4.12 17.77 1.78
CA ALA A 358 -2.67 17.94 1.85
C ALA A 358 -2.24 18.38 3.25
N VAL A 359 -2.84 19.45 3.80
CA VAL A 359 -2.50 19.96 5.14
C VAL A 359 -2.73 18.91 6.23
N LEU A 360 -3.85 18.19 6.19
CA LEU A 360 -4.13 17.12 7.15
C LEU A 360 -3.07 16.01 7.07
N LEU A 361 -2.67 15.63 5.85
CA LEU A 361 -1.66 14.60 5.65
C LEU A 361 -0.26 15.07 6.04
N ASP A 362 0.07 16.35 5.80
CA ASP A 362 1.33 16.97 6.23
C ASP A 362 1.43 16.93 7.76
N ILE A 363 0.36 17.31 8.47
CA ILE A 363 0.30 17.23 9.93
C ILE A 363 0.54 15.81 10.42
N VAL A 364 -0.15 14.82 9.83
CA VAL A 364 -0.01 13.41 10.20
C VAL A 364 1.40 12.90 9.93
N THR A 365 1.98 13.24 8.78
CA THR A 365 3.29 12.74 8.40
C THR A 365 4.39 13.37 9.25
N VAL A 366 4.38 14.69 9.45
CA VAL A 366 5.37 15.38 10.29
C VAL A 366 5.27 14.90 11.74
N ALA A 367 4.07 14.95 12.34
CA ALA A 367 3.87 14.47 13.71
C ALA A 367 4.16 12.97 13.84
N GLY A 368 3.85 12.19 12.79
CA GLY A 368 4.11 10.76 12.72
C GLY A 368 5.59 10.42 12.69
N LEU A 369 6.38 11.13 11.88
CA LEU A 369 7.84 10.95 11.83
C LEU A 369 8.50 11.39 13.15
N ILE A 370 8.05 12.49 13.75
CA ILE A 370 8.48 12.90 15.09
C ILE A 370 8.14 11.80 16.11
N GLY A 371 6.91 11.28 16.08
CA GLY A 371 6.44 10.22 16.95
C GLY A 371 7.25 8.93 16.81
N LEU A 372 7.57 8.54 15.58
CA LEU A 372 8.44 7.40 15.30
C LEU A 372 9.84 7.63 15.87
N GLY A 373 10.42 8.82 15.67
CA GLY A 373 11.70 9.21 16.27
C GLY A 373 11.69 9.14 17.80
N LEU A 374 10.61 9.62 18.44
CA LEU A 374 10.42 9.53 19.90
C LEU A 374 10.30 8.08 20.38
N LEU A 375 9.57 7.22 19.65
CA LEU A 375 9.47 5.79 19.95
C LEU A 375 10.81 5.07 19.83
N LEU A 376 11.63 5.44 18.85
CA LEU A 376 12.96 4.87 18.63
C LEU A 376 13.99 5.39 19.64
N ARG A 377 13.80 6.58 20.21
CA ARG A 377 14.64 7.14 21.28
C ARG A 377 14.31 6.58 22.67
N ASP A 378 13.05 6.21 22.90
CA ASP A 378 12.56 5.64 24.17
C ASP A 378 13.12 4.22 24.38
N ARG A 379 13.93 4.01 25.43
CA ARG A 379 14.62 2.73 25.69
C ARG A 379 13.66 1.54 25.80
N ASP A 380 12.48 1.73 26.39
CA ASP A 380 11.52 0.65 26.66
C ASP A 380 10.67 0.31 25.42
N ARG A 381 10.52 1.28 24.51
CA ARG A 381 9.71 1.13 23.30
C ARG A 381 10.53 0.89 22.04
N ARG A 382 11.80 1.31 22.01
CA ARG A 382 12.71 1.22 20.87
C ARG A 382 12.72 -0.16 20.25
N ARG A 383 12.89 -1.20 21.08
CA ARG A 383 12.91 -2.59 20.63
C ARG A 383 11.69 -2.98 19.79
N ARG A 384 10.51 -2.54 20.21
CA ARG A 384 9.23 -2.83 19.53
C ARG A 384 9.03 -1.92 18.32
N ALA A 385 9.44 -0.66 18.41
CA ALA A 385 9.36 0.31 17.33
C ALA A 385 10.27 -0.04 16.14
N LEU A 386 11.37 -0.75 16.35
CA LEU A 386 12.26 -1.23 15.28
C LEU A 386 11.55 -2.16 14.29
N TYR A 387 10.50 -2.88 14.68
CA TYR A 387 9.71 -3.68 13.72
C TYR A 387 8.81 -2.81 12.85
N LEU A 388 8.31 -1.67 13.39
CA LEU A 388 7.45 -0.74 12.68
C LEU A 388 8.25 0.14 11.70
N ALA A 389 9.47 0.53 12.05
CA ALA A 389 10.27 1.48 11.29
C ALA A 389 10.46 1.10 9.80
N PRO A 390 10.76 -0.16 9.42
CA PRO A 390 10.86 -0.56 8.02
C PRO A 390 9.58 -0.28 7.21
N PHE A 391 8.40 -0.43 7.82
CA PHE A 391 7.11 -0.21 7.15
C PHE A 391 6.81 1.27 6.89
N VAL A 392 7.56 2.18 7.51
CA VAL A 392 7.48 3.62 7.24
C VAL A 392 8.63 4.04 6.33
N LEU A 393 9.87 3.71 6.70
CA LEU A 393 11.06 4.24 6.04
C LEU A 393 11.28 3.63 4.66
N LEU A 394 11.08 2.32 4.49
CA LEU A 394 11.38 1.67 3.21
C LEU A 394 10.41 2.10 2.10
N PRO A 395 9.08 2.15 2.28
CA PRO A 395 8.20 2.69 1.25
C PRO A 395 8.56 4.14 0.89
N ILE A 396 8.86 4.98 1.88
CA ILE A 396 9.26 6.37 1.63
C ILE A 396 10.51 6.43 0.74
N LEU A 397 11.53 5.63 1.04
CA LEU A 397 12.80 5.65 0.31
C LEU A 397 12.74 4.93 -1.04
N LEU A 398 12.05 3.79 -1.11
CA LEU A 398 11.99 2.96 -2.32
C LEU A 398 11.04 3.53 -3.38
N TYR A 399 10.09 4.40 -3.00
CA TYR A 399 9.25 5.11 -3.97
C TYR A 399 9.88 6.39 -4.53
N VAL A 400 11.03 6.84 -4.02
CA VAL A 400 11.72 8.06 -4.50
C VAL A 400 11.98 8.07 -6.02
N PRO A 401 12.40 6.96 -6.67
CA PRO A 401 12.63 6.97 -8.11
C PRO A 401 11.36 7.04 -8.97
N PHE A 402 10.18 6.92 -8.36
CA PHE A 402 8.89 6.81 -9.04
C PHE A 402 8.02 8.03 -8.77
N GLN A 403 6.98 8.21 -9.58
CA GLN A 403 6.06 9.33 -9.41
C GLN A 403 5.28 9.14 -8.10
N PRO A 404 5.33 10.09 -7.15
CA PRO A 404 4.58 9.99 -5.91
C PRO A 404 3.08 10.11 -6.16
N ILE A 405 2.40 8.96 -6.18
CA ILE A 405 0.94 8.90 -6.21
C ILE A 405 0.39 8.58 -4.82
N LEU A 406 -0.83 9.04 -4.54
CA LEU A 406 -1.44 8.94 -3.21
C LEU A 406 -1.61 7.50 -2.71
N ARG A 407 -1.77 6.54 -3.63
CA ARG A 407 -1.81 5.11 -3.30
C ARG A 407 -0.53 4.62 -2.61
N TYR A 408 0.64 5.16 -2.99
CA TYR A 408 1.92 4.82 -2.35
C TYR A 408 2.07 5.49 -0.99
N ILE A 409 1.57 6.73 -0.87
CA ILE A 409 1.63 7.50 0.38
C ILE A 409 0.67 6.91 1.43
N TRP A 410 -0.48 6.36 1.02
CA TRP A 410 -1.41 5.69 1.92
C TRP A 410 -0.77 4.52 2.68
N LEU A 411 0.24 3.84 2.10
CA LEU A 411 0.93 2.72 2.73
C LEU A 411 1.64 3.09 4.04
N VAL A 412 1.99 4.36 4.23
CA VAL A 412 2.61 4.84 5.47
C VAL A 412 1.63 5.60 6.37
N TYR A 413 0.39 5.82 5.91
CA TYR A 413 -0.58 6.67 6.59
C TYR A 413 -1.01 6.13 7.95
N ALA A 414 -1.50 4.88 8.01
CA ALA A 414 -1.91 4.25 9.27
C ALA A 414 -0.76 4.16 10.31
N PRO A 415 0.44 3.65 10.00
CA PRO A 415 1.52 3.61 10.97
C PRO A 415 1.94 5.02 11.44
N LEU A 416 2.03 6.00 10.54
CA LEU A 416 2.33 7.39 10.91
C LEU A 416 1.23 8.03 11.75
N GLY A 417 -0.05 7.75 11.48
CA GLY A 417 -1.18 8.24 12.26
C GLY A 417 -1.11 7.84 13.73
N TYR A 418 -0.72 6.59 14.02
CA TYR A 418 -0.53 6.16 15.41
C TYR A 418 0.76 6.69 16.04
N CYS A 419 1.82 6.89 15.25
CA CYS A 419 3.00 7.60 15.74
C CYS A 419 2.69 9.07 16.06
N ALA A 420 1.87 9.75 15.26
CA ALA A 420 1.43 11.12 15.48
C ALA A 420 0.62 11.22 16.78
N ALA A 421 -0.32 10.30 16.99
CA ALA A 421 -1.08 10.22 18.23
C ALA A 421 -0.17 10.03 19.47
N PHE A 422 0.91 9.25 19.33
CA PHE A 422 1.91 9.10 20.38
C PHE A 422 2.71 10.39 20.64
N ALA A 423 3.11 11.12 19.59
CA ALA A 423 3.79 12.40 19.73
C ALA A 423 2.90 13.40 20.50
N LEU A 424 1.62 13.49 20.15
CA LEU A 424 0.65 14.34 20.86
C LEU A 424 0.46 13.92 22.32
N GLU A 425 0.37 12.61 22.61
CA GLU A 425 0.32 12.10 23.99
C GLU A 425 1.54 12.53 24.81
N ARG A 426 2.73 12.51 24.21
CA ARG A 426 3.98 12.93 24.87
C ARG A 426 4.01 14.43 25.14
N LEU A 427 3.45 15.25 24.25
CA LEU A 427 3.36 16.69 24.44
C LEU A 427 2.40 17.03 25.60
N VAL A 428 1.20 16.43 25.62
CA VAL A 428 0.19 16.69 26.66
C VAL A 428 0.66 16.27 28.06
N ARG A 429 1.45 15.19 28.18
CA ARG A 429 1.96 14.71 29.49
C ARG A 429 3.17 15.49 30.04
N ARG A 430 3.76 16.39 29.25
CA ARG A 430 4.89 17.24 29.69
C ARG A 430 4.43 18.57 30.28
N GLN A 431 3.17 18.93 30.05
CA GLN A 431 2.44 19.97 30.75
C GLN A 431 1.85 19.35 32.02
#